data_AF-A0A952NF66-F1
#
_entry.id   AF-A0A952NF66-F1
#
_cell.length_a   1.000
_cell.length_b   1.000
_cell.length_c   1.000
_cell.angle_alpha   90.00
_cell.angle_beta   90.00
_cell.angle_gamma   90.00
#
_symmetry.space_group_name_H-M   'P 1'
#
loop_
_entity.id
_entity.type
_entity.pdbx_description
1 polymer ?
#
loop_
_entity_poly.entity_id
_entity_poly.type
_entity_poly.pdbx_seq_one_letter_code
_entity_poly.pdbx_strand_id
1 'polypeptide(L)'
;MKLAPTQWKGSARKLIDDILRPHFIPAANIEAWQSFLVRRLSEADPAYVVGSPTPDLRSRWGHEKIQLTRGEDAKVVFGDRADATAVTTYLLEKTSVSAENASALLLHLPHHVFDLDKFTRWAALTNNVASAGWLTAHIFTPVLAGTDWESLSRDQLRKMTIRNLHPLNLFLFPNLNKSGAVFADDPRFHALMADTYSRHYASLWGGYLELTGDSPSSLPAPDDFEIDFTASAKVPENVKIESRDLVSKIEAKEAFDLKLVTVNESQGYHSRLLDPAHVTRGYFDIKLEFKEKSGDVRTVGYYRLNLKDLYDKKFLGRDAKGLRLLIHRTDGDQFAIGPKKNGPLTPIP
;
A
#
# COMPACT_ATOMS: atom_id res chain seq x y z
N MET A 1 12.52 -0.53 15.73
CA MET A 1 11.08 -0.83 15.98
C MET A 1 10.85 -2.28 16.46
N LYS A 2 9.84 -2.57 17.31
CA LYS A 2 9.40 -3.94 17.63
C LYS A 2 8.51 -4.50 16.51
N LEU A 3 8.49 -5.83 16.34
CA LEU A 3 7.60 -6.49 15.38
C LEU A 3 6.14 -6.38 15.83
N ALA A 4 5.23 -6.21 14.87
CA ALA A 4 3.79 -6.30 15.12
C ALA A 4 3.43 -7.71 15.62
N PRO A 5 2.47 -7.83 16.55
CA PRO A 5 1.97 -9.14 16.95
C PRO A 5 1.33 -9.84 15.75
N THR A 6 1.58 -11.13 15.60
CA THR A 6 0.99 -11.97 14.53
C THR A 6 -0.43 -12.44 14.87
N GLN A 7 -0.85 -12.28 16.11
CA GLN A 7 -2.14 -12.67 16.66
C GLN A 7 -2.49 -11.73 17.81
N TRP A 8 -3.77 -11.41 17.97
CA TRP A 8 -4.26 -10.68 19.13
C TRP A 8 -5.71 -11.06 19.44
N LYS A 9 -6.01 -11.13 20.74
CA LYS A 9 -7.36 -11.30 21.27
C LYS A 9 -7.49 -10.49 22.56
N GLY A 10 -8.47 -9.61 22.60
CA GLY A 10 -8.77 -8.77 23.75
C GLY A 10 -9.32 -7.42 23.34
N SER A 11 -9.59 -6.58 24.33
CA SER A 11 -10.20 -5.27 24.09
C SER A 11 -9.32 -4.34 23.25
N ALA A 12 -9.96 -3.46 22.49
CA ALA A 12 -9.33 -2.44 21.66
C ALA A 12 -8.49 -1.50 22.50
N ARG A 13 -8.97 -1.07 23.68
CA ARG A 13 -8.20 -0.23 24.60
C ARG A 13 -6.93 -0.93 25.07
N LYS A 14 -7.00 -2.23 25.36
CA LYS A 14 -5.81 -3.00 25.73
C LYS A 14 -4.81 -3.12 24.57
N LEU A 15 -5.28 -3.28 23.33
CA LEU A 15 -4.41 -3.26 22.14
C LEU A 15 -3.70 -1.91 22.03
N ILE A 16 -4.45 -0.80 22.19
CA ILE A 16 -3.88 0.55 22.14
C ILE A 16 -2.81 0.70 23.22
N ASP A 17 -3.13 0.35 24.46
CA ASP A 17 -2.29 0.65 25.62
C ASP A 17 -1.03 -0.22 25.68
N ASP A 18 -1.16 -1.52 25.40
CA ASP A 18 -0.07 -2.48 25.55
C ASP A 18 0.79 -2.61 24.29
N ILE A 19 0.20 -2.39 23.11
CA ILE A 19 0.84 -2.69 21.82
C ILE A 19 1.10 -1.45 20.99
N LEU A 20 0.13 -0.54 20.84
CA LEU A 20 0.28 0.63 19.95
C LEU A 20 1.01 1.80 20.61
N ARG A 21 0.67 2.11 21.87
CA ARG A 21 1.23 3.24 22.63
C ARG A 21 2.77 3.22 22.71
N PRO A 22 3.46 2.08 22.85
CA PRO A 22 4.92 2.03 22.77
C PRO A 22 5.52 2.50 21.43
N HIS A 23 4.69 2.64 20.39
CA HIS A 23 5.07 3.12 19.06
C HIS A 23 4.51 4.50 18.74
N PHE A 24 4.04 5.24 19.75
CA PHE A 24 3.63 6.63 19.59
C PHE A 24 4.85 7.51 19.30
N ILE A 25 4.69 8.45 18.35
CA ILE A 25 5.75 9.37 17.94
C ILE A 25 6.00 10.38 19.08
N PRO A 26 7.25 10.66 19.46
CA PRO A 26 7.53 11.66 20.50
C PRO A 26 6.91 13.02 20.17
N ALA A 27 6.27 13.67 21.15
CA ALA A 27 5.56 14.94 20.94
C ALA A 27 6.44 16.03 20.30
N ALA A 28 7.72 16.11 20.66
CA ALA A 28 8.67 17.04 20.05
C ALA A 28 8.86 16.81 18.54
N ASN A 29 8.85 15.55 18.08
CA ASN A 29 8.93 15.23 16.65
C ASN A 29 7.63 15.61 15.93
N ILE A 30 6.48 15.45 16.59
CA ILE A 30 5.18 15.87 16.05
C ILE A 30 5.14 17.39 15.89
N GLU A 31 5.53 18.14 16.91
CA GLU A 31 5.54 19.60 16.90
C GLU A 31 6.48 20.17 15.84
N ALA A 32 7.69 19.61 15.73
CA ALA A 32 8.66 20.00 14.70
C ALA A 32 8.12 19.72 13.28
N TRP A 33 7.51 18.54 13.08
CA TRP A 33 6.89 18.19 11.80
C TRP A 33 5.69 19.07 11.45
N GLN A 34 4.81 19.34 12.41
CA GLN A 34 3.66 20.22 12.27
C GLN A 34 4.10 21.62 11.83
N SER A 35 5.08 22.20 12.54
CA SER A 35 5.62 23.54 12.25
C SER A 35 6.19 23.62 10.83
N PHE A 36 6.94 22.60 10.43
CA PHE A 36 7.48 22.49 9.10
C PHE A 36 6.38 22.34 8.03
N LEU A 37 5.39 21.48 8.25
CA LEU A 37 4.32 21.23 7.28
C LEU A 37 3.46 22.48 7.07
N VAL A 38 3.10 23.19 8.16
CA VAL A 38 2.35 24.45 8.09
C VAL A 38 3.13 25.52 7.33
N ARG A 39 4.43 25.67 7.60
CA ARG A 39 5.29 26.60 6.87
C ARG A 39 5.34 26.25 5.38
N ARG A 40 5.58 24.98 5.04
CA ARG A 40 5.70 24.51 3.66
C ARG A 40 4.44 24.74 2.85
N LEU A 41 3.27 24.55 3.46
CA LEU A 41 1.96 24.76 2.83
C LEU A 41 1.55 26.24 2.74
N SER A 42 2.28 27.14 3.40
CA SER A 42 2.07 28.59 3.35
C SER A 42 2.95 29.30 2.32
N GLU A 43 3.81 28.56 1.60
CA GLU A 43 4.64 29.11 0.52
C GLU A 43 3.80 29.53 -0.70
N ALA A 44 4.39 30.30 -1.61
CA ALA A 44 3.68 30.83 -2.78
C ALA A 44 3.16 29.74 -3.74
N ASP A 45 3.93 28.65 -3.89
CA ASP A 45 3.64 27.51 -4.78
C ASP A 45 3.91 26.17 -4.05
N PRO A 46 3.03 25.78 -3.10
CA PRO A 46 3.20 24.56 -2.35
C PRO A 46 2.84 23.33 -3.19
N ALA A 47 3.55 22.23 -2.96
CA ALA A 47 3.14 20.92 -3.45
C ALA A 47 2.24 20.24 -2.42
N TYR A 48 1.03 19.85 -2.83
CA TYR A 48 0.07 19.16 -1.98
C TYR A 48 0.19 17.66 -2.17
N VAL A 49 0.45 16.92 -1.10
CA VAL A 49 0.50 15.45 -1.12
C VAL A 49 -0.83 14.93 -0.59
N VAL A 50 -1.63 14.28 -1.42
CA VAL A 50 -2.99 13.84 -1.08
C VAL A 50 -3.16 12.35 -1.31
N GLY A 51 -3.97 11.71 -0.46
CA GLY A 51 -4.32 10.30 -0.65
C GLY A 51 -5.16 10.12 -1.92
N SER A 52 -4.86 9.09 -2.70
CA SER A 52 -5.56 8.81 -3.96
C SER A 52 -6.96 8.20 -3.71
N PRO A 53 -8.03 8.76 -4.31
CA PRO A 53 -9.40 8.26 -4.15
C PRO A 53 -9.70 6.98 -4.96
N THR A 54 -8.94 6.66 -6.02
CA THR A 54 -9.28 5.56 -6.94
C THR A 54 -8.08 4.69 -7.35
N PRO A 55 -8.31 3.38 -7.61
CA PRO A 55 -7.27 2.47 -8.11
C PRO A 55 -6.61 2.90 -9.42
N ASP A 56 -7.32 3.58 -10.31
CA ASP A 56 -6.84 3.88 -11.66
C ASP A 56 -5.79 5.00 -11.69
N LEU A 57 -5.86 5.95 -10.75
CA LEU A 57 -4.82 6.97 -10.54
C LEU A 57 -3.55 6.39 -9.90
N ARG A 58 -3.58 5.16 -9.33
CA ARG A 58 -2.38 4.49 -8.79
C ARG A 58 -1.34 4.16 -9.87
N SER A 59 -1.75 4.17 -11.15
CA SER A 59 -0.92 3.80 -12.30
C SER A 59 -0.14 4.96 -12.92
N ARG A 60 -0.46 6.22 -12.58
CA ARG A 60 0.16 7.42 -13.16
C ARG A 60 0.93 8.16 -12.08
N TRP A 61 2.26 8.02 -12.09
CA TRP A 61 3.11 8.62 -11.06
C TRP A 61 3.79 9.88 -11.57
N GLY A 62 3.62 10.98 -10.82
CA GLY A 62 4.28 12.26 -11.03
C GLY A 62 3.51 13.40 -10.33
N HIS A 63 4.15 14.56 -10.18
CA HIS A 63 3.45 15.80 -9.87
C HIS A 63 2.47 16.11 -11.02
N GLU A 64 1.18 16.20 -10.72
CA GLU A 64 0.18 16.70 -11.66
C GLU A 64 -0.13 18.16 -11.33
N LYS A 65 -0.22 19.00 -12.36
CA LYS A 65 -0.80 20.34 -12.22
C LYS A 65 -2.30 20.19 -12.43
N ILE A 66 -3.07 20.59 -11.43
CA ILE A 66 -4.53 20.62 -11.53
C ILE A 66 -5.01 22.07 -11.51
N GLN A 67 -6.01 22.37 -12.31
CA GLN A 67 -6.71 23.65 -12.26
C GLN A 67 -7.62 23.66 -11.03
N LEU A 68 -7.65 24.76 -10.28
CA LEU A 68 -8.52 24.91 -9.11
C LEU A 68 -9.82 25.65 -9.46
N THR A 69 -10.79 25.67 -8.54
CA THR A 69 -12.10 26.37 -8.65
C THR A 69 -12.01 27.90 -8.88
N ARG A 70 -10.79 28.46 -8.96
CA ARG A 70 -10.53 29.89 -9.18
C ARG A 70 -9.57 30.17 -10.35
N GLY A 71 -9.31 29.19 -11.20
CA GLY A 71 -8.44 29.36 -12.38
C GLY A 71 -6.95 29.49 -12.07
N GLU A 72 -6.52 29.09 -10.88
CA GLU A 72 -5.11 28.95 -10.51
C GLU A 72 -4.67 27.50 -10.65
N ASP A 73 -3.41 27.26 -11.02
CA ASP A 73 -2.81 25.93 -10.99
C ASP A 73 -2.28 25.60 -9.60
N ALA A 74 -2.44 24.34 -9.17
CA ALA A 74 -1.75 23.77 -8.02
C ALA A 74 -0.95 22.52 -8.40
N LYS A 75 0.20 22.34 -7.76
CA LYS A 75 0.98 21.10 -7.84
C LYS A 75 0.41 20.10 -6.84
N VAL A 76 -0.13 18.99 -7.33
CA VAL A 76 -0.68 17.93 -6.50
C VAL A 76 0.07 16.63 -6.78
N VAL A 77 0.33 15.88 -5.71
CA VAL A 77 0.93 14.55 -5.76
C VAL A 77 -0.04 13.58 -5.12
N PHE A 78 -0.49 12.62 -5.90
CA PHE A 78 -1.37 11.56 -5.44
C PHE A 78 -0.55 10.39 -4.93
N GLY A 79 -0.74 10.04 -3.66
CA GLY A 79 -0.09 8.91 -3.00
C GLY A 79 -1.07 7.81 -2.61
N ASP A 80 -0.57 6.59 -2.39
CA ASP A 80 -1.27 5.60 -1.57
C ASP A 80 -0.98 5.81 -0.08
N ARG A 81 -0.91 4.77 0.76
CA ARG A 81 -0.54 4.91 2.18
C ARG A 81 0.99 4.97 2.41
N ALA A 82 1.80 4.94 1.36
CA ALA A 82 3.25 4.84 1.46
C ALA A 82 3.92 6.11 1.98
N ASP A 83 3.38 7.27 1.66
CA ASP A 83 3.85 8.55 2.16
C ASP A 83 3.60 8.67 3.67
N ALA A 84 2.39 8.35 4.15
CA ALA A 84 2.06 8.27 5.57
C ALA A 84 2.96 7.25 6.30
N THR A 85 3.24 6.12 5.65
CA THR A 85 4.13 5.06 6.14
C THR A 85 5.59 5.53 6.22
N ALA A 86 6.05 6.30 5.24
CA ALA A 86 7.39 6.87 5.20
C ALA A 86 7.59 7.94 6.27
N VAL A 87 6.63 8.86 6.41
CA VAL A 87 6.62 9.88 7.49
C VAL A 87 6.63 9.19 8.85
N THR A 88 5.76 8.22 9.08
CA THR A 88 5.70 7.49 10.35
C THR A 88 7.01 6.77 10.65
N THR A 89 7.58 6.08 9.65
CA THR A 89 8.88 5.40 9.81
C THR A 89 9.98 6.39 10.18
N TYR A 90 10.06 7.50 9.44
CA TYR A 90 11.08 8.52 9.66
C TYR A 90 11.00 9.12 11.07
N LEU A 91 9.79 9.51 11.51
CA LEU A 91 9.58 10.17 12.80
C LEU A 91 9.77 9.24 14.01
N LEU A 92 9.63 7.92 13.83
CA LEU A 92 9.89 6.92 14.87
C LEU A 92 11.37 6.55 15.00
N GLU A 93 12.13 6.58 13.89
CA GLU A 93 13.54 6.18 13.89
C GLU A 93 14.49 7.37 14.12
N LYS A 94 14.04 8.61 13.95
CA LYS A 94 14.87 9.81 14.17
C LYS A 94 14.69 10.39 15.57
N THR A 95 15.82 10.79 16.17
CA THR A 95 15.88 11.46 17.47
C THR A 95 15.43 12.91 17.42
N SER A 96 15.51 13.56 16.25
CA SER A 96 15.03 14.93 16.03
C SER A 96 14.71 15.16 14.55
N VAL A 97 13.81 16.12 14.31
CA VAL A 97 13.38 16.54 12.96
C VAL A 97 13.90 17.95 12.72
N SER A 98 14.82 18.12 11.77
CA SER A 98 15.24 19.45 11.30
C SER A 98 14.47 19.85 10.05
N ALA A 99 14.43 21.14 9.73
CA ALA A 99 13.76 21.64 8.53
C ALA A 99 14.40 21.08 7.24
N GLU A 100 15.72 20.92 7.22
CA GLU A 100 16.46 20.36 6.09
C GLU A 100 16.09 18.89 5.86
N ASN A 101 16.08 18.09 6.92
CA ASN A 101 15.73 16.68 6.79
C ASN A 101 14.25 16.48 6.47
N ALA A 102 13.37 17.32 7.01
CA ALA A 102 11.94 17.28 6.71
C ALA A 102 11.67 17.68 5.25
N SER A 103 12.41 18.67 4.73
CA SER A 103 12.36 19.07 3.32
C SER A 103 12.85 17.93 2.41
N ALA A 104 13.98 17.32 2.76
CA ALA A 104 14.51 16.16 2.04
C ALA A 104 13.51 14.99 2.05
N LEU A 105 12.89 14.70 3.20
CA LEU A 105 11.84 13.68 3.31
C LEU A 105 10.71 13.95 2.32
N LEU A 106 10.15 15.16 2.29
CA LEU A 106 9.01 15.51 1.43
C LEU A 106 9.32 15.35 -0.06
N LEU A 107 10.55 15.69 -0.48
CA LEU A 107 11.02 15.53 -1.86
C LEU A 107 11.18 14.06 -2.29
N HIS A 108 11.41 13.17 -1.32
CA HIS A 108 11.69 11.75 -1.55
C HIS A 108 10.58 10.84 -1.00
N LEU A 109 9.40 11.40 -0.68
CA LEU A 109 8.28 10.61 -0.22
C LEU A 109 7.95 9.53 -1.26
N PRO A 110 7.83 8.26 -0.85
CA PRO A 110 7.31 7.24 -1.74
C PRO A 110 5.82 7.47 -1.87
N HIS A 111 5.36 7.79 -3.08
CA HIS A 111 3.93 7.97 -3.36
C HIS A 111 3.21 6.65 -3.63
N HIS A 112 3.93 5.52 -3.52
CA HIS A 112 3.35 4.20 -3.62
C HIS A 112 4.13 3.19 -2.77
N VAL A 113 3.44 2.14 -2.35
CA VAL A 113 3.98 1.09 -1.46
C VAL A 113 5.24 0.38 -1.98
N PHE A 114 5.49 0.40 -3.30
CA PHE A 114 6.66 -0.26 -3.90
C PHE A 114 7.94 0.56 -3.81
N ASP A 115 7.80 1.84 -3.51
CA ASP A 115 8.93 2.74 -3.35
C ASP A 115 9.38 2.87 -1.90
N LEU A 116 8.67 2.26 -0.95
CA LEU A 116 9.04 2.24 0.47
C LEU A 116 10.45 1.70 0.71
N ASP A 117 10.84 0.63 0.02
CA ASP A 117 12.18 0.03 0.17
C ASP A 117 13.29 0.89 -0.47
N LYS A 118 12.94 1.68 -1.50
CA LYS A 118 13.87 2.67 -2.06
C LYS A 118 14.03 3.83 -1.09
N PHE A 119 12.91 4.32 -0.55
CA PHE A 119 12.87 5.38 0.44
C PHE A 119 13.68 5.03 1.69
N THR A 120 13.54 3.84 2.26
CA THR A 120 14.27 3.48 3.49
C THR A 120 15.76 3.35 3.28
N ARG A 121 16.19 2.83 2.12
CA ARG A 121 17.60 2.85 1.72
C ARG A 121 18.12 4.27 1.56
N TRP A 122 17.36 5.14 0.88
CA TRP A 122 17.70 6.55 0.72
C TRP A 122 17.82 7.28 2.06
N ALA A 123 16.86 7.08 2.96
CA ALA A 123 16.82 7.72 4.27
C ALA A 123 17.78 7.10 5.30
N ALA A 124 18.56 6.09 4.88
CA ALA A 124 19.44 5.28 5.73
C ALA A 124 18.73 4.76 7.00
N LEU A 125 17.47 4.33 6.84
CA LEU A 125 16.66 3.79 7.92
C LEU A 125 16.90 2.29 8.04
N THR A 126 17.04 1.81 9.27
CA THR A 126 17.40 0.41 9.56
C THR A 126 16.24 -0.55 9.30
N ASN A 127 15.01 -0.07 9.40
CA ASN A 127 13.80 -0.86 9.17
C ASN A 127 12.66 0.08 8.73
N ASN A 128 11.66 -0.47 8.05
CA ASN A 128 10.44 0.26 7.69
C ASN A 128 9.24 -0.29 8.49
N VAL A 129 8.26 0.56 8.81
CA VAL A 129 7.11 0.12 9.63
C VAL A 129 6.39 -1.07 8.99
N ALA A 130 6.32 -1.08 7.65
CA ALA A 130 5.67 -2.15 6.90
C ALA A 130 6.42 -3.48 7.01
N SER A 131 7.76 -3.51 6.95
CA SER A 131 8.60 -4.71 7.09
C SER A 131 8.56 -5.28 8.51
N ALA A 132 8.30 -4.42 9.51
CA ALA A 132 8.02 -4.85 10.88
C ALA A 132 6.59 -5.42 11.09
N GLY A 133 5.78 -5.54 10.04
CA GLY A 133 4.44 -6.12 10.10
C GLY A 133 3.35 -5.12 10.49
N TRP A 134 3.63 -3.82 10.49
CA TRP A 134 2.64 -2.78 10.74
C TRP A 134 2.02 -2.28 9.43
N LEU A 135 0.80 -1.76 9.52
CA LEU A 135 0.21 -0.86 8.54
C LEU A 135 0.04 0.50 9.18
N THR A 136 0.09 1.56 8.37
CA THR A 136 -0.27 2.91 8.80
C THR A 136 -1.72 3.15 8.44
N ALA A 137 -2.51 3.60 9.40
CA ALA A 137 -3.91 3.96 9.23
C ALA A 137 -4.15 5.41 9.65
N HIS A 138 -5.26 5.97 9.17
CA HIS A 138 -5.66 7.35 9.44
C HIS A 138 -6.87 7.37 10.40
N ILE A 139 -6.91 8.32 11.34
CA ILE A 139 -8.08 8.55 12.21
C ILE A 139 -9.19 9.25 11.41
N PHE A 140 -8.85 10.34 10.75
CA PHE A 140 -9.71 11.10 9.85
C PHE A 140 -9.32 10.82 8.40
N THR A 141 -10.31 10.64 7.52
CA THR A 141 -10.03 10.30 6.11
C THR A 141 -9.17 11.37 5.41
N PRO A 142 -8.03 10.99 4.78
CA PRO A 142 -7.25 11.92 3.98
C PRO A 142 -7.85 12.14 2.58
N VAL A 143 -8.92 11.42 2.24
CA VAL A 143 -9.62 11.46 0.95
C VAL A 143 -11.01 12.07 1.11
N LEU A 144 -11.36 13.03 0.25
CA LEU A 144 -12.73 13.55 0.14
C LEU A 144 -13.56 12.67 -0.80
N ALA A 145 -14.53 11.95 -0.24
CA ALA A 145 -15.42 11.11 -1.02
C ALA A 145 -16.27 11.96 -1.99
N GLY A 146 -16.39 11.51 -3.24
CA GLY A 146 -17.31 12.10 -4.23
C GLY A 146 -16.96 13.52 -4.70
N THR A 147 -15.75 14.02 -4.44
CA THR A 147 -15.31 15.33 -4.92
C THR A 147 -14.47 15.16 -6.19
N ASP A 148 -14.82 15.91 -7.23
CA ASP A 148 -13.98 16.07 -8.40
C ASP A 148 -12.69 16.82 -8.00
N TRP A 149 -11.54 16.19 -8.18
CA TRP A 149 -10.26 16.73 -7.74
C TRP A 149 -9.92 18.04 -8.46
N GLU A 150 -10.40 18.23 -9.70
CA GLU A 150 -10.28 19.47 -10.49
C GLU A 150 -11.04 20.64 -9.87
N SER A 151 -11.94 20.38 -8.92
CA SER A 151 -12.76 21.41 -8.29
C SER A 151 -12.29 21.79 -6.88
N LEU A 152 -11.19 21.22 -6.39
CA LEU A 152 -10.70 21.48 -5.04
C LEU A 152 -10.13 22.91 -4.90
N SER A 153 -10.37 23.51 -3.73
CA SER A 153 -9.71 24.75 -3.32
C SER A 153 -8.34 24.49 -2.69
N ARG A 154 -7.46 25.50 -2.66
CA ARG A 154 -6.18 25.44 -1.94
C ARG A 154 -6.34 25.04 -0.48
N ASP A 155 -7.39 25.54 0.19
CA ASP A 155 -7.66 25.18 1.59
C ASP A 155 -8.03 23.71 1.75
N GLN A 156 -8.82 23.14 0.84
CA GLN A 156 -9.13 21.71 0.85
C GLN A 156 -7.89 20.86 0.60
N LEU A 157 -7.06 21.22 -0.40
CA LEU A 157 -5.79 20.53 -0.66
C LEU A 157 -4.86 20.59 0.54
N ARG A 158 -4.73 21.77 1.19
CA ARG A 158 -3.97 21.94 2.43
C ARG A 158 -4.47 21.00 3.52
N LYS A 159 -5.77 20.98 3.81
CA LYS A 159 -6.37 20.12 4.84
C LYS A 159 -6.16 18.64 4.52
N MET A 160 -6.31 18.24 3.26
CA MET A 160 -6.06 16.86 2.82
C MET A 160 -4.59 16.48 3.00
N THR A 161 -3.64 17.35 2.65
CA THR A 161 -2.21 17.08 2.89
C THR A 161 -1.89 16.96 4.36
N ILE A 162 -2.47 17.82 5.21
CA ILE A 162 -2.30 17.71 6.66
C ILE A 162 -2.90 16.40 7.16
N ARG A 163 -4.13 16.03 6.79
CA ARG A 163 -4.71 14.73 7.16
C ARG A 163 -3.84 13.57 6.67
N ASN A 164 -3.27 13.66 5.48
CA ASN A 164 -2.50 12.57 4.91
C ASN A 164 -1.15 12.34 5.61
N LEU A 165 -0.44 13.42 5.97
CA LEU A 165 0.94 13.36 6.45
C LEU A 165 1.13 13.70 7.94
N HIS A 166 0.11 14.21 8.64
CA HIS A 166 0.28 14.67 10.01
C HIS A 166 0.23 13.52 11.03
N PRO A 167 1.24 13.35 11.90
CA PRO A 167 1.33 12.23 12.86
C PRO A 167 0.13 12.08 13.79
N LEU A 168 -0.53 13.18 14.15
CA LEU A 168 -1.75 13.12 14.95
C LEU A 168 -2.95 12.55 14.20
N ASN A 169 -2.88 12.41 12.88
CA ASN A 169 -3.87 11.65 12.14
C ASN A 169 -3.46 10.20 11.89
N LEU A 170 -2.22 9.82 12.21
CA LEU A 170 -1.65 8.52 11.82
C LEU A 170 -1.49 7.62 13.03
N PHE A 171 -1.76 6.33 12.85
CA PHE A 171 -1.43 5.32 13.83
C PHE A 171 -0.96 4.03 13.17
N LEU A 172 -0.11 3.30 13.88
CA LEU A 172 0.29 1.95 13.48
C LEU A 172 -0.78 0.96 13.90
N PHE A 173 -1.03 -0.03 13.06
CA PHE A 173 -1.90 -1.16 13.37
C PHE A 173 -1.28 -2.47 12.87
N PRO A 174 -1.47 -3.61 13.56
CA PRO A 174 -0.94 -4.88 13.08
C PRO A 174 -1.48 -5.26 11.70
N ASN A 175 -0.58 -5.52 10.75
CA ASN A 175 -0.94 -5.88 9.37
C ASN A 175 -1.18 -7.39 9.23
N LEU A 176 -2.29 -7.85 9.82
CA LEU A 176 -2.70 -9.25 9.84
C LEU A 176 -3.67 -9.55 8.69
N ASN A 177 -3.15 -9.56 7.45
CA ASN A 177 -3.91 -9.83 6.22
C ASN A 177 -5.17 -8.92 6.09
N LYS A 178 -6.23 -9.40 5.43
CA LYS A 178 -7.50 -8.65 5.27
C LYS A 178 -8.14 -8.25 6.61
N SER A 179 -7.96 -9.05 7.66
CA SER A 179 -8.57 -8.80 8.98
C SER A 179 -7.97 -7.56 9.66
N GLY A 180 -6.66 -7.38 9.59
CA GLY A 180 -5.97 -6.21 10.16
C GLY A 180 -6.49 -4.90 9.57
N ALA A 181 -6.65 -4.84 8.24
CA ALA A 181 -7.19 -3.67 7.55
C ALA A 181 -8.64 -3.35 7.96
N VAL A 182 -9.49 -4.37 8.14
CA VAL A 182 -10.90 -4.17 8.55
C VAL A 182 -11.00 -3.47 9.90
N PHE A 183 -10.23 -3.92 10.90
CA PHE A 183 -10.26 -3.29 12.22
C PHE A 183 -9.54 -1.92 12.23
N ALA A 184 -8.49 -1.75 11.42
CA ALA A 184 -7.81 -0.48 11.28
C ALA A 184 -8.70 0.60 10.64
N ASP A 185 -9.69 0.20 9.84
CA ASP A 185 -10.67 1.09 9.21
C ASP A 185 -12.01 1.15 10.01
N ASP A 186 -12.09 0.55 11.21
CA ASP A 186 -13.29 0.57 12.07
C ASP A 186 -13.45 1.95 12.75
N PRO A 187 -14.58 2.67 12.53
CA PRO A 187 -14.80 3.99 13.13
C PRO A 187 -14.76 4.01 14.66
N ARG A 188 -15.09 2.90 15.33
CA ARG A 188 -14.98 2.78 16.79
C ARG A 188 -13.52 2.78 17.23
N PHE A 189 -12.64 2.13 16.45
CA PHE A 189 -11.21 2.16 16.72
C PHE A 189 -10.65 3.56 16.50
N HIS A 190 -11.09 4.26 15.45
CA HIS A 190 -10.70 5.67 15.20
C HIS A 190 -11.12 6.56 16.36
N ALA A 191 -12.33 6.41 16.90
CA ALA A 191 -12.78 7.15 18.08
C ALA A 191 -11.91 6.89 19.32
N LEU A 192 -11.55 5.63 19.58
CA LEU A 192 -10.64 5.28 20.68
C LEU A 192 -9.23 5.85 20.49
N MET A 193 -8.71 5.83 19.26
CA MET A 193 -7.42 6.44 18.93
C MET A 193 -7.46 7.96 19.09
N ALA A 194 -8.54 8.63 18.64
CA ALA A 194 -8.73 10.07 18.80
C ALA A 194 -8.83 10.45 20.29
N ASP A 195 -9.61 9.73 21.10
CA ASP A 195 -9.66 9.91 22.55
C ASP A 195 -8.26 9.74 23.17
N THR A 196 -7.54 8.69 22.79
CA THR A 196 -6.19 8.43 23.30
C THR A 196 -5.20 9.53 22.91
N TYR A 197 -5.21 9.99 21.66
CA TYR A 197 -4.34 11.07 21.18
C TYR A 197 -4.71 12.41 21.81
N SER A 198 -5.99 12.71 22.01
CA SER A 198 -6.43 13.93 22.68
C SER A 198 -5.92 14.04 24.12
N ARG A 199 -5.76 12.90 24.81
CA ARG A 199 -5.20 12.83 26.16
C ARG A 199 -3.67 12.82 26.15
N HIS A 200 -3.06 12.03 25.27
CA HIS A 200 -1.61 11.85 25.23
C HIS A 200 -0.87 13.05 24.62
N TYR A 201 -1.44 13.69 23.59
CA TYR A 201 -0.91 14.85 22.89
C TYR A 201 -1.77 16.10 23.11
N ALA A 202 -2.32 16.27 24.31
CA ALA A 202 -3.30 17.31 24.63
C ALA A 202 -2.90 18.72 24.19
N SER A 203 -1.60 19.07 24.32
CA SER A 203 -1.07 20.38 23.92
C SER A 203 -1.04 20.62 22.41
N LEU A 204 -1.03 19.56 21.59
CA LEU A 204 -0.93 19.65 20.12
C LEU A 204 -2.25 19.32 19.42
N TRP A 205 -3.11 18.53 20.05
CA TRP A 205 -4.33 18.00 19.45
C TRP A 205 -5.29 19.10 18.98
N GLY A 206 -5.52 20.13 19.81
CA GLY A 206 -6.40 21.25 19.45
C GLY A 206 -5.92 21.98 18.19
N GLY A 207 -4.63 22.31 18.12
CA GLY A 207 -4.04 22.96 16.94
C GLY A 207 -4.12 22.11 15.68
N TYR A 208 -3.96 20.79 15.80
CA TYR A 208 -4.16 19.88 14.66
C TYR A 208 -5.60 19.92 14.13
N LEU A 209 -6.61 19.86 15.02
CA LEU A 209 -8.02 19.92 14.62
C LEU A 209 -8.38 21.25 13.95
N GLU A 210 -7.84 22.36 14.45
CA GLU A 210 -8.02 23.68 13.82
C GLU A 210 -7.43 23.73 12.41
N LEU A 211 -6.24 23.13 12.22
CA LEU A 211 -5.56 23.08 10.92
C LEU A 211 -6.33 22.25 9.88
N THR A 212 -6.96 21.15 10.29
CA THR A 212 -7.72 20.29 9.38
C THR A 212 -9.19 20.67 9.26
N GLY A 213 -9.73 21.42 10.23
CA GLY A 213 -11.16 21.68 10.37
C GLY A 213 -11.95 20.44 10.77
N ASP A 214 -11.30 19.44 11.36
CA ASP A 214 -11.96 18.24 11.89
C ASP A 214 -12.60 18.54 13.25
N SER A 215 -13.64 17.77 13.60
CA SER A 215 -14.28 17.84 14.91
C SER A 215 -14.25 16.48 15.57
N PRO A 216 -13.92 16.36 16.87
CA PRO A 216 -14.07 15.12 17.62
C PRO A 216 -15.49 14.56 17.54
N SER A 217 -16.50 15.44 17.38
CA SER A 217 -17.91 15.04 17.26
C SER A 217 -18.25 14.36 15.93
N SER A 218 -17.35 14.35 14.94
CA SER A 218 -17.56 13.60 13.68
C SER A 218 -17.27 12.11 13.83
N LEU A 219 -16.64 11.70 14.93
CA LEU A 219 -16.40 10.30 15.28
C LEU A 219 -17.50 9.80 16.23
N PRO A 220 -17.78 8.49 16.26
CA PRO A 220 -18.67 7.93 17.28
C PRO A 220 -18.08 8.15 18.69
N ALA A 221 -18.91 7.97 19.72
CA ALA A 221 -18.42 7.97 21.09
C ALA A 221 -17.33 6.88 21.27
N PRO A 222 -16.22 7.18 21.97
CA PRO A 222 -15.17 6.21 22.21
C PRO A 222 -15.68 5.12 23.17
N ASP A 223 -15.99 3.95 22.63
CA ASP A 223 -16.42 2.79 23.39
C ASP A 223 -15.47 1.61 23.15
N ASP A 224 -15.16 0.88 24.22
CA ASP A 224 -14.23 -0.26 24.13
C ASP A 224 -14.96 -1.47 23.52
N PHE A 225 -14.24 -2.26 22.75
CA PHE A 225 -14.81 -3.45 22.11
C PHE A 225 -13.76 -4.52 21.92
N GLU A 226 -14.21 -5.77 21.81
CA GLU A 226 -13.32 -6.91 21.61
C GLU A 226 -12.79 -6.97 20.18
N ILE A 227 -11.48 -7.20 20.07
CA ILE A 227 -10.79 -7.46 18.81
C ILE A 227 -10.21 -8.88 18.88
N ASP A 228 -10.53 -9.70 17.88
CA ASP A 228 -10.01 -11.06 17.76
C ASP A 228 -9.47 -11.29 16.34
N PHE A 229 -8.14 -11.36 16.24
CA PHE A 229 -7.43 -11.76 15.03
C PHE A 229 -6.92 -13.21 15.08
N THR A 230 -7.23 -13.94 16.16
CA THR A 230 -6.88 -15.37 16.28
C THR A 230 -7.81 -16.25 15.48
N ALA A 231 -9.04 -15.79 15.27
CA ALA A 231 -9.96 -16.39 14.32
C ALA A 231 -9.48 -16.06 12.89
N SER A 232 -9.02 -17.06 12.15
CA SER A 232 -8.99 -16.99 10.68
C SER A 232 -10.31 -16.39 10.24
N ALA A 233 -10.31 -15.18 9.69
CA ALA A 233 -11.55 -14.50 9.34
C ALA A 233 -12.37 -15.43 8.44
N LYS A 234 -13.44 -16.01 9.00
CA LYS A 234 -14.49 -16.64 8.20
C LYS A 234 -15.12 -15.49 7.44
N VAL A 235 -14.71 -15.34 6.18
CA VAL A 235 -15.43 -14.48 5.24
C VAL A 235 -16.90 -14.93 5.31
N PRO A 236 -17.86 -14.05 5.63
CA PRO A 236 -19.26 -14.43 5.65
C PRO A 236 -19.64 -15.03 4.30
N GLU A 237 -20.20 -16.24 4.27
CA GLU A 237 -20.65 -16.94 3.05
C GLU A 237 -21.69 -16.13 2.23
N ASN A 238 -22.19 -15.05 2.82
CA ASN A 238 -23.25 -14.20 2.34
C ASN A 238 -22.77 -13.15 1.33
N VAL A 239 -21.46 -12.92 1.20
CA VAL A 239 -20.92 -12.00 0.18
C VAL A 239 -20.66 -12.79 -1.11
N LYS A 240 -21.73 -13.09 -1.86
CA LYS A 240 -21.64 -13.43 -3.28
C LYS A 240 -21.12 -12.19 -4.02
N ILE A 241 -19.81 -12.09 -4.19
CA ILE A 241 -19.26 -11.33 -5.31
C ILE A 241 -19.52 -12.21 -6.53
N GLU A 242 -20.59 -11.92 -7.28
CA GLU A 242 -20.84 -12.56 -8.55
C GLU A 242 -19.75 -12.14 -9.55
N SER A 243 -18.64 -12.88 -9.60
CA SER A 243 -17.81 -12.90 -10.80
C SER A 243 -18.48 -13.83 -11.81
N ARG A 244 -19.46 -13.29 -12.56
CA ARG A 244 -20.02 -14.03 -13.68
C ARG A 244 -19.00 -14.14 -14.80
N ASP A 245 -18.83 -15.40 -15.23
CA ASP A 245 -18.58 -15.90 -16.58
C ASP A 245 -17.36 -15.37 -17.35
N LEU A 246 -16.32 -16.20 -17.42
CA LEU A 246 -15.55 -16.53 -18.64
C LEU A 246 -14.46 -17.57 -18.30
N VAL A 247 -14.85 -18.74 -17.81
CA VAL A 247 -13.92 -19.87 -17.67
C VAL A 247 -14.54 -21.11 -18.30
N SER A 248 -14.50 -21.17 -19.63
CA SER A 248 -14.46 -22.45 -20.33
C SER A 248 -14.10 -22.26 -21.80
N LYS A 249 -13.07 -23.00 -22.24
CA LYS A 249 -12.63 -23.25 -23.63
C LYS A 249 -11.63 -22.24 -24.21
N ILE A 250 -10.35 -22.41 -23.86
CA ILE A 250 -9.23 -21.92 -24.67
C ILE A 250 -8.36 -23.14 -25.00
N GLU A 251 -8.31 -23.52 -26.27
CA GLU A 251 -7.41 -24.56 -26.78
C GLU A 251 -6.07 -23.94 -27.19
N ALA A 252 -4.95 -24.45 -26.68
CA ALA A 252 -3.61 -23.96 -26.99
C ALA A 252 -3.11 -24.52 -28.33
N LYS A 253 -2.65 -23.67 -29.25
CA LYS A 253 -2.29 -24.07 -30.62
C LYS A 253 -0.79 -24.13 -30.94
N GLU A 254 0.10 -23.31 -30.35
CA GLU A 254 1.54 -23.31 -30.71
C GLU A 254 2.48 -22.87 -29.55
N ALA A 255 3.75 -23.31 -29.59
CA ALA A 255 4.80 -23.05 -28.58
C ALA A 255 5.94 -22.15 -29.13
N PHE A 256 6.51 -21.25 -28.31
CA PHE A 256 7.60 -20.34 -28.69
C PHE A 256 8.67 -20.17 -27.59
N ASP A 257 9.95 -20.13 -27.98
CA ASP A 257 11.11 -19.94 -27.09
C ASP A 257 11.21 -18.56 -26.44
N LEU A 258 10.97 -18.49 -25.12
CA LEU A 258 11.43 -17.39 -24.25
C LEU A 258 12.81 -17.72 -23.66
N LYS A 259 13.81 -16.86 -23.92
CA LYS A 259 15.16 -17.05 -23.38
C LYS A 259 15.28 -16.50 -21.95
N LEU A 260 15.65 -17.36 -21.01
CA LEU A 260 16.81 -17.11 -20.14
C LEU A 260 17.48 -18.46 -19.82
N VAL A 261 18.70 -18.60 -20.35
CA VAL A 261 19.67 -19.71 -20.33
C VAL A 261 19.34 -20.91 -19.42
N THR A 262 18.73 -21.95 -19.96
CA THR A 262 19.43 -23.21 -20.24
C THR A 262 18.68 -23.96 -21.33
N VAL A 263 19.35 -24.16 -22.46
CA VAL A 263 18.87 -24.94 -23.60
C VAL A 263 18.67 -26.40 -23.16
N ASN A 264 17.48 -26.95 -23.40
CA ASN A 264 17.34 -28.37 -23.71
C ASN A 264 16.16 -28.52 -24.68
N GLU A 265 16.48 -28.67 -25.97
CA GLU A 265 15.61 -28.62 -27.15
C GLU A 265 14.63 -29.81 -27.27
N SER A 266 14.46 -30.63 -26.24
CA SER A 266 13.76 -31.92 -26.38
C SER A 266 12.33 -31.98 -25.85
N GLN A 267 11.77 -30.95 -25.19
CA GLN A 267 10.48 -31.14 -24.49
C GLN A 267 9.38 -30.06 -24.58
N GLY A 268 9.53 -28.90 -25.24
CA GLY A 268 8.38 -28.03 -25.56
C GLY A 268 7.64 -27.40 -24.36
N TYR A 269 8.35 -26.96 -23.32
CA TYR A 269 7.81 -26.15 -22.21
C TYR A 269 8.84 -25.14 -21.72
N HIS A 270 8.38 -23.95 -21.34
CA HIS A 270 9.22 -22.87 -20.79
C HIS A 270 9.00 -22.73 -19.29
N SER A 271 10.07 -22.48 -18.53
CA SER A 271 9.99 -22.36 -17.08
C SER A 271 10.98 -21.34 -16.53
N ARG A 272 10.51 -20.52 -15.59
CA ARG A 272 11.37 -19.66 -14.77
C ARG A 272 11.74 -20.39 -13.48
N LEU A 273 13.03 -20.46 -13.14
CA LEU A 273 13.47 -20.79 -11.78
C LEU A 273 13.08 -19.61 -10.88
N LEU A 274 12.29 -19.86 -9.84
CA LEU A 274 12.02 -18.83 -8.85
C LEU A 274 13.27 -18.61 -8.01
N ASP A 275 13.86 -17.42 -8.11
CA ASP A 275 14.93 -16.99 -7.21
C ASP A 275 14.30 -16.72 -5.82
N PRO A 276 14.68 -17.47 -4.78
CA PRO A 276 14.15 -17.29 -3.42
C PRO A 276 14.36 -15.88 -2.88
N ALA A 277 15.37 -15.13 -3.36
CA ALA A 277 15.62 -13.76 -2.94
C ALA A 277 14.53 -12.76 -3.41
N HIS A 278 13.71 -13.15 -4.40
CA HIS A 278 12.65 -12.32 -4.98
C HIS A 278 11.24 -12.77 -4.55
N VAL A 279 11.13 -13.72 -3.62
CA VAL A 279 9.85 -14.16 -3.05
C VAL A 279 9.58 -13.34 -1.78
N THR A 280 8.68 -12.37 -1.87
CA THR A 280 8.26 -11.56 -0.73
C THR A 280 6.80 -11.82 -0.40
N ARG A 281 6.53 -12.20 0.86
CA ARG A 281 5.16 -12.33 1.42
C ARG A 281 4.20 -13.22 0.62
N GLY A 282 4.71 -14.29 0.01
CA GLY A 282 3.88 -15.23 -0.75
C GLY A 282 3.40 -14.70 -2.11
N TYR A 283 4.03 -13.65 -2.63
CA TYR A 283 3.85 -13.17 -4.01
C TYR A 283 5.18 -13.22 -4.76
N PHE A 284 5.09 -13.25 -6.08
CA PHE A 284 6.24 -13.26 -7.00
C PHE A 284 5.99 -12.31 -8.15
N ASP A 285 6.96 -11.43 -8.40
CA ASP A 285 6.92 -10.46 -9.49
C ASP A 285 7.65 -10.99 -10.73
N ILE A 286 7.00 -10.88 -11.88
CA ILE A 286 7.54 -11.31 -13.17
C ILE A 286 7.40 -10.23 -14.22
N LYS A 287 8.55 -9.81 -14.77
CA LYS A 287 8.59 -9.16 -16.07
C LYS A 287 8.51 -10.25 -17.13
N LEU A 288 7.49 -10.19 -17.98
CA LEU A 288 7.34 -11.11 -19.09
C LEU A 288 7.83 -10.43 -20.36
N GLU A 289 8.84 -11.01 -20.99
CA GLU A 289 9.42 -10.53 -22.24
C GLU A 289 9.26 -11.60 -23.31
N PHE A 290 8.66 -11.22 -24.44
CA PHE A 290 8.46 -12.10 -25.58
C PHE A 290 9.46 -11.74 -26.68
N LYS A 291 10.16 -12.75 -27.21
CA LYS A 291 11.06 -12.57 -28.35
C LYS A 291 10.36 -13.00 -29.64
N GLU A 292 10.18 -12.06 -30.56
CA GLU A 292 9.60 -12.31 -31.88
C GLU A 292 10.54 -13.14 -32.76
N LYS A 293 9.98 -13.81 -33.78
CA LYS A 293 10.78 -14.55 -34.78
C LYS A 293 11.79 -13.66 -35.51
N SER A 294 11.55 -12.34 -35.58
CA SER A 294 12.49 -11.34 -36.11
C SER A 294 13.76 -11.19 -35.28
N GLY A 295 13.73 -11.64 -34.02
CA GLY A 295 14.80 -11.43 -33.06
C GLY A 295 14.52 -10.29 -32.07
N ASP A 296 13.48 -9.51 -32.28
CA ASP A 296 13.11 -8.38 -31.42
C ASP A 296 12.49 -8.85 -30.10
N VAL A 297 12.83 -8.19 -29.00
CA VAL A 297 12.29 -8.48 -27.67
C VAL A 297 11.26 -7.42 -27.30
N ARG A 298 10.02 -7.84 -27.05
CA ARG A 298 8.94 -6.98 -26.57
C ARG A 298 8.62 -7.30 -25.12
N THR A 299 8.47 -6.28 -24.30
CA THR A 299 7.93 -6.47 -22.94
C THR A 299 6.42 -6.63 -23.06
N VAL A 300 5.92 -7.78 -22.62
CA VAL A 300 4.48 -8.09 -22.59
C VAL A 300 3.82 -7.37 -21.42
N GLY A 301 4.47 -7.39 -20.26
CA GLY A 301 3.96 -6.75 -19.06
C GLY A 301 4.75 -7.10 -17.81
N TYR A 302 4.35 -6.48 -16.72
CA TYR A 302 4.85 -6.76 -15.36
C TYR A 302 3.68 -7.30 -14.55
N TYR A 303 3.84 -8.51 -14.01
CA TYR A 303 2.78 -9.22 -13.33
C TYR A 303 3.21 -9.58 -11.92
N ARG A 304 2.26 -9.47 -10.99
CA ARG A 304 2.40 -9.97 -9.62
C ARG A 304 1.51 -11.19 -9.44
N LEU A 305 2.11 -12.31 -9.10
CA LEU A 305 1.40 -13.58 -8.94
C LEU A 305 1.42 -14.02 -7.48
N ASN A 306 0.29 -14.47 -6.97
CA ASN A 306 0.19 -15.03 -5.63
C ASN A 306 0.71 -16.49 -5.63
N LEU A 307 1.76 -16.75 -4.88
CA LEU A 307 2.43 -18.05 -4.81
C LEU A 307 1.49 -19.14 -4.25
N LYS A 308 0.65 -18.81 -3.26
CA LYS A 308 -0.33 -19.73 -2.69
C LYS A 308 -1.36 -20.11 -3.74
N ASP A 309 -1.91 -19.15 -4.48
CA ASP A 309 -2.88 -19.43 -5.53
C ASP A 309 -2.27 -20.30 -6.65
N LEU A 310 -1.01 -20.04 -7.00
CA LEU A 310 -0.29 -20.83 -7.97
C LEU A 310 0.00 -22.26 -7.49
N TYR A 311 0.26 -22.47 -6.19
CA TYR A 311 0.39 -23.79 -5.57
C TYR A 311 -0.95 -24.53 -5.50
N ASP A 312 -1.99 -23.86 -5.01
CA ASP A 312 -3.34 -24.41 -4.83
C ASP A 312 -3.95 -24.83 -6.17
N LYS A 313 -3.70 -24.04 -7.24
CA LYS A 313 -4.12 -24.35 -8.61
C LYS A 313 -3.19 -25.33 -9.34
N LYS A 314 -2.12 -25.81 -8.69
CA LYS A 314 -1.11 -26.71 -9.26
C LYS A 314 -0.44 -26.17 -10.53
N PHE A 315 -0.25 -24.86 -10.60
CA PHE A 315 0.41 -24.18 -11.71
C PHE A 315 1.94 -24.14 -11.56
N LEU A 316 2.43 -24.47 -10.36
CA LEU A 316 3.86 -24.60 -10.06
C LEU A 316 4.26 -26.07 -10.11
N GLY A 317 5.23 -26.39 -10.96
CA GLY A 317 5.93 -27.67 -10.97
C GLY A 317 7.24 -27.58 -10.19
N ARG A 318 7.70 -28.69 -9.60
CA ARG A 318 9.05 -28.80 -9.03
C ARG A 318 9.84 -29.83 -9.84
N ASP A 319 11.05 -29.48 -10.25
CA ASP A 319 11.97 -30.41 -10.87
C ASP A 319 13.36 -30.35 -10.21
N ALA A 320 14.32 -31.09 -10.76
CA ALA A 320 15.69 -31.15 -10.25
C ALA A 320 16.41 -29.78 -10.26
N LYS A 321 15.91 -28.80 -11.01
CA LYS A 321 16.50 -27.47 -11.11
C LYS A 321 15.77 -26.44 -10.21
N GLY A 322 14.50 -26.64 -9.87
CA GLY A 322 13.79 -25.77 -8.93
C GLY A 322 12.28 -25.75 -9.11
N LEU A 323 11.64 -24.66 -8.63
CA LEU A 323 10.22 -24.41 -8.86
C LEU A 323 10.03 -23.72 -10.22
N ARG A 324 9.02 -24.15 -10.98
CA ARG A 324 8.75 -23.74 -12.36
C ARG A 324 7.29 -23.31 -12.52
N LEU A 325 7.08 -22.13 -13.11
CA LEU A 325 5.78 -21.63 -13.56
C LEU A 325 5.66 -21.76 -15.09
N LEU A 326 4.52 -22.25 -15.58
CA LEU A 326 4.24 -22.43 -17.01
C LEU A 326 3.32 -21.32 -17.53
N ILE A 327 3.73 -20.65 -18.60
CA ILE A 327 2.97 -19.58 -19.28
C ILE A 327 2.69 -20.02 -20.72
N HIS A 328 1.44 -19.85 -21.15
CA HIS A 328 0.90 -20.21 -22.46
C HIS A 328 0.45 -18.94 -23.18
N ARG A 329 0.66 -18.86 -24.50
CA ARG A 329 0.04 -17.84 -25.35
C ARG A 329 -1.29 -18.40 -25.88
N THR A 330 -2.35 -17.62 -25.80
CA THR A 330 -3.69 -18.01 -26.24
C THR A 330 -4.04 -17.38 -27.58
N ASP A 331 -5.13 -17.85 -28.21
CA ASP A 331 -5.70 -17.21 -29.39
C ASP A 331 -6.05 -15.74 -29.04
N GLY A 332 -5.49 -14.77 -29.76
CA GLY A 332 -5.68 -13.32 -29.52
C GLY A 332 -4.53 -12.55 -28.85
N ASP A 333 -3.30 -13.07 -28.87
CA ASP A 333 -2.09 -12.43 -28.29
C ASP A 333 -2.13 -12.18 -26.79
N GLN A 334 -3.00 -12.89 -26.09
CA GLN A 334 -3.06 -12.90 -24.64
C GLN A 334 -2.19 -14.03 -24.07
N PHE A 335 -1.82 -13.88 -22.80
CA PHE A 335 -1.01 -14.85 -22.07
C PHE A 335 -1.80 -15.42 -20.90
N ALA A 336 -1.65 -16.72 -20.65
CA ALA A 336 -2.35 -17.45 -19.60
C ALA A 336 -1.40 -18.40 -18.86
N ILE A 337 -1.72 -18.77 -17.62
CA ILE A 337 -0.97 -19.71 -16.80
C ILE A 337 -1.79 -21.00 -16.65
N GLY A 338 -1.13 -22.16 -16.73
CA GLY A 338 -1.81 -23.44 -16.53
C GLY A 338 -0.91 -24.66 -16.67
N PRO A 339 -1.42 -25.86 -16.39
CA PRO A 339 -0.64 -27.10 -16.37
C PRO A 339 -0.18 -27.54 -17.76
N LYS A 340 0.75 -28.49 -17.77
CA LYS A 340 1.58 -28.92 -18.91
C LYS A 340 0.79 -29.34 -20.16
N LYS A 341 -0.26 -30.15 -20.04
CA LYS A 341 -1.15 -30.53 -21.14
C LYS A 341 -2.55 -30.78 -20.60
N ASN A 342 -3.56 -30.13 -21.16
CA ASN A 342 -4.99 -30.42 -20.99
C ASN A 342 -5.64 -30.01 -19.65
N GLY A 343 -5.20 -28.93 -19.01
CA GLY A 343 -5.89 -28.36 -17.84
C GLY A 343 -6.36 -26.92 -18.05
N PRO A 344 -7.20 -26.40 -17.14
CA PRO A 344 -7.76 -25.07 -17.27
C PRO A 344 -6.66 -24.01 -17.26
N LEU A 345 -6.65 -23.16 -18.29
CA LEU A 345 -5.80 -21.98 -18.38
C LEU A 345 -6.46 -20.83 -17.62
N THR A 346 -5.68 -20.09 -16.84
CA THR A 346 -6.11 -18.83 -16.21
C THR A 346 -5.44 -17.67 -16.93
N PRO A 347 -6.19 -16.70 -17.50
CA PRO A 347 -5.60 -15.50 -18.08
C PRO A 347 -4.68 -14.82 -17.07
N ILE A 348 -3.55 -14.31 -17.53
CA ILE A 348 -2.73 -13.41 -16.72
C ILE A 348 -3.45 -12.05 -16.73
N PRO A 349 -3.84 -11.51 -15.56
CA PRO A 349 -4.58 -10.26 -15.46
C PRO A 349 -3.82 -9.07 -16.03
#